data_AF-A0A5J5BBJ8-F1
#
_entry.id   AF-A0A5J5BBJ8-F1
#
_cell.length_a   1.000
_cell.length_b   1.000
_cell.length_c   1.000
_cell.angle_alpha   90.00
_cell.angle_beta   90.00
_cell.angle_gamma   90.00
#
_symmetry.space_group_name_H-M   'P 1'
#
loop_
_entity.id
_entity.type
_entity.pdbx_description
1 polymer ?
#
loop_
_entity_poly.entity_id
_entity_poly.type
_entity_poly.pdbx_seq_one_letter_code
_entity_poly.pdbx_strand_id
1 'polypeptide(L)'
;MPRMEPFTCSKLSISYHSLPTFITILLYFTISFLATRVEPHMNTNTQFIKSSCGITMYPHLCFKTLSAYASTIQTSPIELADTALNVTLKGAQTTSNMVLKLSKGSNLSPGEVSAVMDCVEEMEDSVDELQQSLVEMVDLEGPDFDVKMGNILTWVSAALTDEDTCMDGFAGNGMDGKIKSTIRRHIVNLARLTSNALALELAQQKGITTIEAAAIRDCIENIGDSIDEIKQSLEAMGNLETAADKKFQMANVKTWMSAAITDEDTCTDGFADGRKVSANVKNKIRKSILNLAKLTSNALSLINHLT
;
A
#
# COMPACT_ATOMS: atom_id res chain seq x y z
N MET A 1 33.08 73.45 7.50
CA MET A 1 31.90 73.97 6.79
C MET A 1 32.13 73.84 5.29
N PRO A 2 31.53 72.84 4.62
CA PRO A 2 31.44 72.80 3.16
C PRO A 2 30.11 73.41 2.69
N ARG A 3 30.20 74.15 1.58
CA ARG A 3 29.14 74.88 0.88
C ARG A 3 28.22 73.90 0.13
N MET A 4 26.89 73.98 0.34
CA MET A 4 25.88 73.23 -0.44
C MET A 4 25.62 73.94 -1.77
N GLU A 5 25.76 73.20 -2.87
CA GLU A 5 25.30 73.58 -4.23
C GLU A 5 23.83 73.12 -4.42
N PRO A 6 22.98 73.87 -5.14
CA PRO A 6 21.60 73.48 -5.39
C PRO A 6 21.48 72.44 -6.52
N PHE A 7 20.72 71.37 -6.26
CA PHE A 7 20.33 70.39 -7.27
C PHE A 7 19.35 71.03 -8.27
N THR A 8 19.75 71.07 -9.55
CA THR A 8 18.87 71.41 -10.66
C THR A 8 17.89 70.27 -10.93
N CYS A 9 16.59 70.56 -10.90
CA CYS A 9 15.53 69.63 -11.29
C CYS A 9 15.44 69.58 -12.83
N SER A 10 16.00 68.54 -13.44
CA SER A 10 15.84 68.28 -14.88
C SER A 10 14.41 67.81 -15.14
N LYS A 11 13.63 68.61 -15.87
CA LYS A 11 12.29 68.21 -16.34
C LYS A 11 12.44 67.04 -17.31
N LEU A 12 11.99 65.85 -16.91
CA LEU A 12 11.81 64.71 -17.81
C LEU A 12 10.66 65.05 -18.78
N SER A 13 10.99 65.44 -20.01
CA SER A 13 10.02 65.57 -21.09
C SER A 13 9.64 64.18 -21.59
N ILE A 14 8.53 63.63 -21.10
CA ILE A 14 7.98 62.37 -21.59
C ILE A 14 7.43 62.64 -23.00
N SER A 15 8.09 62.09 -24.02
CA SER A 15 7.64 62.21 -25.41
C SER A 15 6.32 61.45 -25.59
N TYR A 16 5.30 62.12 -26.15
CA TYR A 16 3.96 61.55 -26.38
C TYR A 16 3.96 60.32 -27.31
N HIS A 17 5.04 60.07 -28.05
CA HIS A 17 5.21 58.88 -28.89
C HIS A 17 5.48 57.58 -28.10
N SER A 18 5.83 57.67 -26.81
CA SER A 18 6.14 56.51 -25.95
C SER A 18 4.91 55.95 -25.22
N LEU A 19 3.79 56.68 -25.25
CA LEU A 19 2.53 56.30 -24.61
C LEU A 19 1.92 55.00 -25.18
N PRO A 20 1.81 54.81 -26.52
CA PRO A 20 1.22 53.59 -27.07
C PRO A 20 2.05 52.35 -26.74
N THR A 21 3.39 52.45 -26.73
CA THR A 21 4.28 51.33 -26.37
C THR A 21 4.13 50.92 -24.91
N PHE A 22 3.95 51.89 -24.00
CA PHE A 22 3.71 51.61 -22.59
C PHE A 22 2.35 50.94 -22.36
N ILE A 23 1.32 51.39 -23.07
CA ILE A 23 -0.02 50.80 -23.03
C ILE A 23 0.01 49.35 -23.55
N THR A 24 0.73 49.07 -24.64
CA THR A 24 0.86 47.71 -25.16
C THR A 24 1.60 46.78 -24.19
N ILE A 25 2.65 47.25 -23.52
CA ILE A 25 3.39 46.45 -22.53
C ILE A 25 2.53 46.18 -21.29
N LEU A 26 1.80 47.18 -20.81
CA LEU A 26 0.83 47.02 -19.71
C LEU A 26 -0.27 46.04 -20.09
N LEU A 27 -0.83 46.13 -21.31
CA LEU A 27 -1.81 45.17 -21.80
C LEU A 27 -1.22 43.75 -21.87
N TYR A 28 0.01 43.58 -22.38
CA TYR A 28 0.67 42.27 -22.44
C TYR A 28 0.94 41.67 -21.06
N PHE A 29 1.37 42.50 -20.10
CA PHE A 29 1.57 42.08 -18.71
C PHE A 29 0.24 41.74 -18.05
N THR A 30 -0.82 42.52 -18.24
CA THR A 30 -2.15 42.20 -17.71
C THR A 30 -2.73 40.93 -18.31
N ILE A 31 -2.55 40.67 -19.62
CA ILE A 31 -2.98 39.43 -20.28
C ILE A 31 -2.18 38.23 -19.75
N SER A 32 -0.88 38.41 -19.49
CA SER A 32 -0.03 37.36 -18.89
C SER A 32 -0.36 37.11 -17.40
N PHE A 33 -0.85 38.12 -16.68
CA PHE A 33 -1.30 38.01 -15.28
C PHE A 33 -2.75 37.49 -15.17
N LEU A 34 -3.59 37.74 -16.17
CA LEU A 34 -4.95 37.20 -16.33
C LEU A 34 -4.97 35.77 -16.87
N ALA A 35 -3.84 35.27 -17.41
CA ALA A 35 -3.59 33.85 -17.56
C ALA A 35 -3.38 33.24 -16.16
N THR A 36 -4.43 33.25 -15.34
CA THR A 36 -4.53 32.37 -14.20
C THR A 36 -4.30 30.95 -14.72
N ARG A 37 -3.34 30.24 -14.14
CA ARG A 37 -3.35 28.78 -14.22
C ARG A 37 -4.68 28.37 -13.59
N VAL A 38 -5.67 28.05 -14.43
CA VAL A 38 -6.80 27.26 -14.00
C VAL A 38 -6.20 25.91 -13.65
N GLU A 39 -5.80 25.73 -12.39
CA GLU A 39 -5.67 24.38 -11.89
C GLU A 39 -7.04 23.73 -12.14
N PRO A 40 -7.10 22.57 -12.81
CA PRO A 40 -8.37 21.91 -13.02
C PRO A 40 -9.01 21.74 -11.65
N HIS A 41 -10.13 22.44 -11.41
CA HIS A 41 -10.84 22.38 -10.15
C HIS A 41 -11.32 20.93 -10.01
N MET A 42 -10.54 20.12 -9.30
CA MET A 42 -10.90 18.73 -9.00
C MET A 42 -12.25 18.79 -8.31
N ASN A 43 -13.24 18.06 -8.83
CA ASN A 43 -14.53 18.01 -8.14
C ASN A 43 -14.35 17.36 -6.76
N THR A 44 -15.23 17.70 -5.82
CA THR A 44 -15.17 17.25 -4.43
C THR A 44 -15.02 15.73 -4.30
N ASN A 45 -15.69 14.98 -5.18
CA ASN A 45 -15.64 13.52 -5.21
C ASN A 45 -14.23 12.99 -5.56
N THR A 46 -13.57 13.60 -6.55
CA THR A 46 -12.20 13.23 -6.93
C THR A 46 -11.22 13.57 -5.82
N GLN A 47 -11.42 14.70 -5.13
CA GLN A 47 -10.61 15.05 -3.96
C GLN A 47 -10.80 14.06 -2.81
N PHE A 48 -12.04 13.63 -2.56
CA PHE A 48 -12.34 12.59 -1.57
C PHE A 48 -11.61 11.28 -1.90
N ILE A 49 -11.72 10.78 -3.13
CA ILE A 49 -10.99 9.57 -3.58
C ILE A 49 -9.48 9.74 -3.39
N LYS A 50 -8.93 10.89 -3.79
CA LYS A 50 -7.49 11.16 -3.64
C LYS A 50 -7.04 11.11 -2.19
N SER A 51 -7.83 11.68 -1.28
CA SER A 51 -7.56 11.66 0.16
C SER A 51 -7.65 10.24 0.72
N SER A 52 -8.71 9.50 0.39
CA SER A 52 -8.92 8.14 0.87
C SER A 52 -7.89 7.16 0.32
N CYS A 53 -7.44 7.31 -0.92
CA CYS A 53 -6.33 6.52 -1.45
C CYS A 53 -5.00 6.83 -0.76
N GLY A 54 -4.87 7.97 -0.07
CA GLY A 54 -3.64 8.36 0.63
C GLY A 54 -3.27 7.45 1.81
N ILE A 55 -4.20 6.63 2.31
CA ILE A 55 -3.92 5.65 3.38
C ILE A 55 -3.51 4.27 2.85
N THR A 56 -3.59 4.03 1.54
CA THR A 56 -3.30 2.72 0.95
C THR A 56 -1.81 2.58 0.61
N MET A 57 -1.33 1.33 0.46
CA MET A 57 0.06 1.06 0.09
C MET A 57 0.39 1.46 -1.36
N TYR A 58 -0.61 1.45 -2.24
CA TYR A 58 -0.45 1.84 -3.66
C TYR A 58 -1.36 3.02 -4.03
N PRO A 59 -1.12 4.22 -3.45
CA PRO A 59 -2.05 5.35 -3.50
C PRO A 59 -2.27 5.87 -4.93
N HIS A 60 -1.23 5.86 -5.76
CA HIS A 60 -1.35 6.26 -7.17
C HIS A 60 -2.19 5.26 -7.98
N LEU A 61 -2.02 3.96 -7.75
CA LEU A 61 -2.83 2.94 -8.42
C LEU A 61 -4.29 3.05 -7.97
N CYS A 62 -4.55 3.15 -6.66
CA CYS A 62 -5.87 3.36 -6.08
C CYS A 62 -6.58 4.55 -6.72
N PHE A 63 -5.93 5.72 -6.75
CA PHE A 63 -6.54 6.91 -7.31
C PHE A 63 -6.80 6.75 -8.81
N LYS A 64 -5.83 6.22 -9.57
CA LYS A 64 -5.94 6.01 -11.02
C LYS A 64 -7.10 5.08 -11.38
N THR A 65 -7.35 4.04 -10.59
CA THR A 65 -8.39 3.06 -10.87
C THR A 65 -9.77 3.55 -10.43
N LEU A 66 -9.85 4.29 -9.33
CA LEU A 66 -11.12 4.73 -8.75
C LEU A 66 -11.61 6.09 -9.24
N SER A 67 -10.73 6.96 -9.75
CA SER A 67 -11.12 8.31 -10.19
C SER A 67 -12.18 8.32 -11.29
N ALA A 68 -12.21 7.28 -12.14
CA ALA A 68 -13.23 7.13 -13.19
C ALA A 68 -14.65 6.90 -12.62
N TYR A 69 -14.75 6.47 -11.36
CA TYR A 69 -15.99 6.17 -10.66
C TYR A 69 -16.41 7.29 -9.69
N ALA A 70 -15.81 8.48 -9.80
CA ALA A 70 -16.07 9.60 -8.88
C ALA A 70 -17.54 10.01 -8.79
N SER A 71 -18.34 9.83 -9.85
CA SER A 71 -19.78 10.09 -9.79
C SER A 71 -20.56 9.05 -8.97
N THR A 72 -20.12 7.79 -9.01
CA THR A 72 -20.73 6.68 -8.25
C THR A 72 -20.32 6.78 -6.78
N ILE A 73 -19.01 6.88 -6.53
CA ILE A 73 -18.42 6.95 -5.19
C ILE A 73 -18.89 8.17 -4.40
N GLN A 74 -19.05 9.31 -5.09
CA GLN A 74 -19.33 10.60 -4.47
C GLN A 74 -18.33 10.91 -3.34
N THR A 75 -18.82 11.11 -2.12
CA THR A 75 -18.02 11.24 -0.89
C THR A 75 -18.39 10.17 0.12
N SER A 76 -18.86 9.01 -0.33
CA SER A 76 -19.29 7.90 0.52
C SER A 76 -18.13 6.91 0.72
N PRO A 77 -17.68 6.69 1.98
CA PRO A 77 -16.68 5.67 2.28
C PRO A 77 -17.13 4.25 1.87
N ILE A 78 -18.41 3.91 2.04
CA ILE A 78 -18.95 2.58 1.70
C ILE A 78 -18.94 2.38 0.19
N GLU A 79 -19.41 3.35 -0.59
CA GLU A 79 -19.39 3.28 -2.06
C GLU A 79 -17.97 3.24 -2.61
N LEU A 80 -17.02 3.92 -1.95
CA LEU A 80 -15.61 3.84 -2.30
C LEU A 80 -15.06 2.43 -2.11
N ALA A 81 -15.37 1.79 -0.99
CA ALA A 81 -14.92 0.45 -0.65
C ALA A 81 -15.55 -0.61 -1.58
N ASP A 82 -16.88 -0.54 -1.79
CA ASP A 82 -17.61 -1.40 -2.74
C ASP A 82 -17.06 -1.26 -4.17
N THR A 83 -16.82 -0.03 -4.62
CA THR A 83 -16.24 0.21 -5.94
C THR A 83 -14.83 -0.38 -6.04
N ALA A 84 -14.02 -0.29 -4.98
CA ALA A 84 -12.68 -0.88 -4.94
C ALA A 84 -12.72 -2.41 -5.01
N LEU A 85 -13.64 -3.06 -4.30
CA LEU A 85 -13.86 -4.51 -4.40
C LEU A 85 -14.33 -4.91 -5.80
N ASN A 86 -15.28 -4.19 -6.39
CA ASN A 86 -15.76 -4.45 -7.76
C ASN A 86 -14.64 -4.33 -8.81
N VAL A 87 -13.79 -3.30 -8.71
CA VAL A 87 -12.61 -3.15 -9.59
C VAL A 87 -11.62 -4.29 -9.40
N THR A 88 -11.41 -4.72 -8.15
CA THR A 88 -10.50 -5.81 -7.79
C THR A 88 -11.02 -7.15 -8.32
N LEU A 89 -12.29 -7.49 -8.09
CA LEU A 89 -12.93 -8.69 -8.62
C LEU A 89 -12.83 -8.77 -10.15
N LYS A 90 -13.05 -7.65 -10.85
CA LYS A 90 -12.87 -7.61 -12.31
C LYS A 90 -11.42 -7.88 -12.72
N GLY A 91 -10.46 -7.37 -11.94
CA GLY A 91 -9.04 -7.68 -12.09
C GLY A 91 -8.74 -9.16 -11.89
N ALA A 92 -9.31 -9.77 -10.85
CA ALA A 92 -9.17 -11.18 -10.52
C ALA A 92 -9.73 -12.07 -11.62
N GLN A 93 -10.97 -11.82 -12.06
CA GLN A 93 -11.59 -12.53 -13.19
C GLN A 93 -10.76 -12.41 -14.47
N THR A 94 -10.20 -11.23 -14.75
CA THR A 94 -9.34 -11.04 -15.92
C THR A 94 -8.04 -11.85 -15.82
N THR A 95 -7.45 -11.90 -14.62
CA THR A 95 -6.20 -12.61 -14.35
C THR A 95 -6.41 -14.12 -14.35
N SER A 96 -7.43 -14.64 -13.65
CA SER A 96 -7.85 -16.04 -13.68
C SER A 96 -8.08 -16.53 -15.12
N ASN A 97 -8.86 -15.81 -15.92
CA ASN A 97 -9.06 -16.14 -17.34
C ASN A 97 -7.77 -16.14 -18.17
N MET A 98 -6.80 -15.30 -17.82
CA MET A 98 -5.50 -15.25 -18.50
C MET A 98 -4.65 -16.47 -18.12
N VAL A 99 -4.56 -16.81 -16.83
CA VAL A 99 -3.82 -17.98 -16.34
C VAL A 99 -4.43 -19.26 -16.92
N LEU A 100 -5.76 -19.39 -16.92
CA LEU A 100 -6.48 -20.52 -17.53
C LEU A 100 -6.24 -20.65 -19.04
N LYS A 101 -5.99 -19.54 -19.76
CA LYS A 101 -5.61 -19.60 -21.18
C LYS A 101 -4.18 -20.07 -21.36
N LEU A 102 -3.28 -19.66 -20.46
CA LEU A 102 -1.88 -20.09 -20.50
C LEU A 102 -1.74 -21.58 -20.15
N SER A 103 -2.55 -22.10 -19.22
CA SER A 103 -2.53 -23.53 -18.85
C SER A 103 -2.83 -24.46 -20.02
N LYS A 104 -3.58 -23.97 -21.02
CA LYS A 104 -3.94 -24.70 -22.25
C LYS A 104 -2.88 -24.58 -23.36
N GLY A 105 -1.76 -23.92 -23.10
CA GLY A 105 -0.67 -23.75 -24.06
C GLY A 105 0.13 -25.04 -24.28
N SER A 106 0.48 -25.35 -25.53
CA SER A 106 1.15 -26.61 -25.91
C SER A 106 2.65 -26.67 -25.62
N ASN A 107 3.27 -25.58 -25.17
CA ASN A 107 4.75 -25.43 -25.07
C ASN A 107 5.24 -25.31 -23.62
N LEU A 108 4.49 -25.84 -22.65
CA LEU A 108 4.86 -25.82 -21.24
C LEU A 108 5.66 -27.08 -20.87
N SER A 109 6.73 -26.90 -20.09
CA SER A 109 7.38 -28.03 -19.41
C SER A 109 6.44 -28.62 -18.34
N PRO A 110 6.63 -29.88 -17.91
CA PRO A 110 5.80 -30.48 -16.87
C PRO A 110 5.75 -29.67 -15.56
N GLY A 111 6.88 -29.05 -15.16
CA GLY A 111 6.93 -28.18 -13.99
C GLY A 111 6.13 -26.88 -14.17
N GLU A 112 6.18 -26.27 -15.37
CA GLU A 112 5.35 -25.10 -15.69
C GLU A 112 3.86 -25.48 -15.76
N VAL A 113 3.50 -26.66 -16.25
CA VAL A 113 2.09 -27.11 -16.25
C VAL A 113 1.57 -27.21 -14.82
N SER A 114 2.34 -27.82 -13.91
CA SER A 114 1.96 -27.91 -12.48
C SER A 114 1.76 -26.53 -11.88
N ALA A 115 2.77 -25.66 -11.93
CA ALA A 115 2.68 -24.33 -11.33
C ALA A 115 1.59 -23.45 -11.94
N VAL A 116 1.32 -23.58 -13.24
CA VAL A 116 0.22 -22.85 -13.87
C VAL A 116 -1.14 -23.40 -13.43
N MET A 117 -1.29 -24.71 -13.26
CA MET A 117 -2.54 -25.31 -12.75
C MET A 117 -2.78 -24.94 -11.28
N ASP A 118 -1.75 -24.99 -10.44
CA ASP A 118 -1.83 -24.52 -9.05
C ASP A 118 -2.28 -23.05 -9.03
N CYS A 119 -1.65 -22.18 -9.85
CA CYS A 119 -2.08 -20.80 -9.98
C CYS A 119 -3.50 -20.61 -10.56
N VAL A 120 -4.04 -21.56 -11.34
CA VAL A 120 -5.45 -21.49 -11.77
C VAL A 120 -6.37 -21.67 -10.56
N GLU A 121 -6.09 -22.65 -9.70
CA GLU A 121 -6.87 -22.95 -8.49
C GLU A 121 -6.88 -21.74 -7.55
N GLU A 122 -5.70 -21.23 -7.19
CA GLU A 122 -5.55 -20.04 -6.34
C GLU A 122 -6.29 -18.81 -6.93
N MET A 123 -6.34 -18.70 -8.26
CA MET A 123 -7.03 -17.58 -8.92
C MET A 123 -8.54 -17.76 -9.06
N GLU A 124 -9.04 -18.99 -9.02
CA GLU A 124 -10.47 -19.26 -8.89
C GLU A 124 -10.93 -18.98 -7.45
N ASP A 125 -10.15 -19.40 -6.44
CA ASP A 125 -10.43 -19.14 -5.03
C ASP A 125 -10.47 -17.64 -4.72
N SER A 126 -9.44 -16.87 -5.12
CA SER A 126 -9.43 -15.41 -5.02
C SER A 126 -10.66 -14.74 -5.64
N VAL A 127 -11.15 -15.25 -6.79
CA VAL A 127 -12.37 -14.74 -7.43
C VAL A 127 -13.61 -15.02 -6.60
N ASP A 128 -13.72 -16.20 -6.01
CA ASP A 128 -14.87 -16.61 -5.19
C ASP A 128 -14.91 -15.84 -3.86
N GLU A 129 -13.76 -15.62 -3.22
CA GLU A 129 -13.64 -14.86 -1.98
C GLU A 129 -13.96 -13.36 -2.17
N LEU A 130 -13.50 -12.77 -3.28
CA LEU A 130 -13.87 -11.41 -3.65
C LEU A 130 -15.38 -11.29 -3.96
N GLN A 131 -16.00 -12.32 -4.52
CA GLN A 131 -17.46 -12.35 -4.71
C GLN A 131 -18.21 -12.44 -3.38
N GLN A 132 -17.76 -13.30 -2.47
CA GLN A 132 -18.33 -13.40 -1.12
C GLN A 132 -18.25 -12.06 -0.37
N SER A 133 -17.12 -11.37 -0.51
CA SER A 133 -16.95 -10.02 0.05
C SER A 133 -18.00 -9.04 -0.48
N LEU A 134 -18.25 -9.01 -1.78
CA LEU A 134 -19.29 -8.16 -2.38
C LEU A 134 -20.71 -8.55 -1.94
N VAL A 135 -20.98 -9.84 -1.67
CA VAL A 135 -22.28 -10.28 -1.13
C VAL A 135 -22.54 -9.66 0.24
N GLU A 136 -21.53 -9.60 1.11
CA GLU A 136 -21.66 -8.95 2.43
C GLU A 136 -21.82 -7.42 2.33
N MET A 137 -21.28 -6.80 1.27
CA MET A 137 -21.37 -5.35 1.05
C MET A 137 -22.81 -4.87 0.78
N VAL A 138 -23.66 -5.69 0.14
CA VAL A 138 -25.01 -5.30 -0.32
C VAL A 138 -25.88 -4.69 0.80
N ASP A 139 -25.75 -5.21 2.02
CA ASP A 139 -26.45 -4.72 3.22
C ASP A 139 -25.47 -4.58 4.38
N LEU A 140 -24.31 -3.97 4.12
CA LEU A 140 -23.25 -3.83 5.13
C LEU A 140 -23.73 -3.07 6.37
N GLU A 141 -24.60 -2.07 6.18
CA GLU A 141 -25.15 -1.27 7.26
C GLU A 141 -26.18 -2.06 8.07
N GLY A 142 -26.01 -2.14 9.40
CA GLY A 142 -26.97 -2.81 10.26
C GLY A 142 -26.39 -3.32 11.57
N PRO A 143 -27.17 -4.07 12.35
CA PRO A 143 -26.71 -4.66 13.62
C PRO A 143 -25.57 -5.67 13.43
N ASP A 144 -25.45 -6.28 12.23
CA ASP A 144 -24.44 -7.28 11.91
C ASP A 144 -23.18 -6.70 11.27
N PHE A 145 -23.05 -5.36 11.21
CA PHE A 145 -21.94 -4.66 10.54
C PHE A 145 -20.56 -5.25 10.90
N ASP A 146 -20.29 -5.47 12.19
CA ASP A 146 -18.98 -5.95 12.65
C ASP A 146 -18.68 -7.38 12.14
N VAL A 147 -19.70 -8.23 12.04
CA VAL A 147 -19.56 -9.61 11.53
C VAL A 147 -19.32 -9.57 10.03
N LYS A 148 -20.15 -8.83 9.29
CA LYS A 148 -20.04 -8.70 7.83
C LYS A 148 -18.70 -8.11 7.41
N MET A 149 -18.29 -7.01 8.06
CA MET A 149 -16.99 -6.39 7.84
C MET A 149 -15.84 -7.35 8.21
N GLY A 150 -15.99 -8.14 9.27
CA GLY A 150 -15.02 -9.19 9.62
C GLY A 150 -14.88 -10.26 8.53
N ASN A 151 -15.99 -10.70 7.94
CA ASN A 151 -16.00 -11.65 6.83
C ASN A 151 -15.32 -11.05 5.58
N ILE A 152 -15.71 -9.83 5.19
CA ILE A 152 -15.10 -9.09 4.06
C ILE A 152 -13.59 -9.02 4.23
N LEU A 153 -13.10 -8.57 5.38
CA LEU A 153 -11.66 -8.46 5.63
C LEU A 153 -10.96 -9.81 5.57
N THR A 154 -11.61 -10.88 6.02
CA THR A 154 -11.06 -12.23 5.97
C THR A 154 -10.90 -12.69 4.52
N TRP A 155 -11.96 -12.61 3.72
CA TRP A 155 -11.96 -13.08 2.33
C TRP A 155 -11.08 -12.21 1.42
N VAL A 156 -11.03 -10.89 1.60
CA VAL A 156 -10.12 -10.04 0.82
C VAL A 156 -8.65 -10.33 1.18
N SER A 157 -8.37 -10.67 2.44
CA SER A 157 -7.00 -11.04 2.85
C SER A 157 -6.60 -12.43 2.35
N ALA A 158 -7.55 -13.36 2.29
CA ALA A 158 -7.34 -14.67 1.69
C ALA A 158 -7.09 -14.55 0.19
N ALA A 159 -7.88 -13.73 -0.53
CA ALA A 159 -7.69 -13.51 -1.96
C ALA A 159 -6.31 -12.93 -2.29
N LEU A 160 -5.79 -12.03 -1.43
CA LEU A 160 -4.43 -11.51 -1.56
C LEU A 160 -3.37 -12.59 -1.29
N THR A 161 -3.63 -13.49 -0.35
CA THR A 161 -2.75 -14.63 -0.04
C THR A 161 -2.70 -15.59 -1.22
N ASP A 162 -3.83 -15.94 -1.83
CA ASP A 162 -3.89 -16.84 -2.98
C ASP A 162 -3.16 -16.24 -4.20
N GLU A 163 -3.27 -14.92 -4.39
CA GLU A 163 -2.51 -14.21 -5.41
C GLU A 163 -0.99 -14.33 -5.19
N ASP A 164 -0.51 -14.24 -3.95
CA ASP A 164 0.90 -14.45 -3.62
C ASP A 164 1.29 -15.94 -3.75
N THR A 165 0.44 -16.87 -3.30
CA THR A 165 0.63 -18.33 -3.42
C THR A 165 0.76 -18.78 -4.87
N CYS A 166 -0.06 -18.23 -5.77
CA CYS A 166 0.09 -18.45 -7.22
C CYS A 166 1.53 -18.17 -7.66
N MET A 167 2.18 -17.14 -7.13
CA MET A 167 3.56 -16.80 -7.50
C MET A 167 4.62 -17.67 -6.84
N ASP A 168 4.36 -18.17 -5.64
CA ASP A 168 5.26 -19.08 -4.91
C ASP A 168 5.45 -20.39 -5.67
N GLY A 169 4.42 -20.87 -6.38
CA GLY A 169 4.51 -22.02 -7.30
C GLY A 169 5.59 -21.86 -8.38
N PHE A 170 6.00 -20.63 -8.70
CA PHE A 170 7.03 -20.32 -9.71
C PHE A 170 8.43 -20.01 -9.13
N ALA A 171 8.68 -20.24 -7.84
CA ALA A 171 9.94 -19.88 -7.19
C ALA A 171 11.13 -20.81 -7.53
N GLY A 172 10.90 -21.98 -8.16
CA GLY A 172 11.93 -22.99 -8.43
C GLY A 172 12.96 -22.64 -9.52
N ASN A 173 14.19 -23.15 -9.36
CA ASN A 173 15.28 -23.08 -10.34
C ASN A 173 14.89 -23.83 -11.63
N GLY A 174 14.39 -23.10 -12.63
CA GLY A 174 13.84 -23.67 -13.87
C GLY A 174 12.55 -23.01 -14.35
N MET A 175 11.95 -22.12 -13.54
CA MET A 175 10.70 -21.43 -13.86
C MET A 175 10.89 -20.01 -14.41
N ASP A 176 12.11 -19.56 -14.72
CA ASP A 176 12.41 -18.18 -15.16
C ASP A 176 12.08 -17.88 -16.63
N GLY A 177 11.02 -18.50 -17.13
CA GLY A 177 10.54 -18.38 -18.49
C GLY A 177 9.58 -17.21 -18.74
N LYS A 178 9.21 -17.05 -20.01
CA LYS A 178 8.22 -16.05 -20.46
C LYS A 178 6.87 -16.20 -19.75
N ILE A 179 6.49 -17.43 -19.41
CA ILE A 179 5.22 -17.74 -18.73
C ILE A 179 5.18 -17.10 -17.34
N LYS A 180 6.16 -17.40 -16.47
CA LYS A 180 6.30 -16.77 -15.15
C LYS A 180 6.29 -15.25 -15.24
N SER A 181 7.03 -14.66 -16.19
CA SER A 181 7.08 -13.20 -16.35
C SER A 181 5.72 -12.58 -16.74
N THR A 182 4.91 -13.33 -17.51
CA THR A 182 3.58 -12.88 -17.94
C THR A 182 2.60 -12.98 -16.78
N ILE A 183 2.54 -14.13 -16.10
CA ILE A 183 1.68 -14.36 -14.94
C ILE A 183 2.01 -13.35 -13.83
N ARG A 184 3.29 -13.23 -13.45
CA ARG A 184 3.76 -12.28 -12.43
C ARG A 184 3.29 -10.86 -12.67
N ARG A 185 3.29 -10.38 -13.92
CA ARG A 185 2.86 -9.01 -14.21
C ARG A 185 1.39 -8.79 -13.89
N HIS A 186 0.54 -9.76 -14.21
CA HIS A 186 -0.89 -9.66 -13.94
C HIS A 186 -1.19 -9.84 -12.45
N ILE A 187 -0.59 -10.85 -11.82
CA ILE A 187 -0.76 -11.14 -10.40
C ILE A 187 -0.27 -9.98 -9.53
N VAL A 188 0.93 -9.45 -9.75
CA VAL A 188 1.43 -8.30 -8.98
C VAL A 188 0.53 -7.08 -9.15
N ASN A 189 -0.06 -6.88 -10.33
CA ASN A 189 -1.00 -5.77 -10.49
C ASN A 189 -2.30 -6.02 -9.73
N LEU A 190 -2.79 -7.26 -9.71
CA LEU A 190 -3.98 -7.67 -8.96
C LEU A 190 -3.76 -7.54 -7.45
N ALA A 191 -2.66 -8.07 -6.91
CA ALA A 191 -2.27 -7.95 -5.50
C ALA A 191 -2.23 -6.51 -5.00
N ARG A 192 -1.82 -5.58 -5.87
CA ARG A 192 -1.85 -4.15 -5.56
C ARG A 192 -3.27 -3.56 -5.52
N LEU A 193 -4.19 -4.07 -6.34
CA LEU A 193 -5.61 -3.71 -6.27
C LEU A 193 -6.24 -4.30 -5.01
N THR A 194 -6.04 -5.58 -4.75
CA THR A 194 -6.55 -6.30 -3.58
C THR A 194 -6.06 -5.67 -2.29
N SER A 195 -4.77 -5.37 -2.19
CA SER A 195 -4.18 -4.62 -1.06
C SER A 195 -4.80 -3.23 -0.87
N ASN A 196 -5.07 -2.50 -1.96
CA ASN A 196 -5.74 -1.20 -1.86
C ASN A 196 -7.20 -1.35 -1.41
N ALA A 197 -7.93 -2.34 -1.91
CA ALA A 197 -9.31 -2.62 -1.50
C ALA A 197 -9.35 -2.97 -0.01
N LEU A 198 -8.49 -3.89 0.45
CA LEU A 198 -8.36 -4.25 1.87
C LEU A 198 -8.14 -3.03 2.76
N ALA A 199 -7.25 -2.12 2.35
CA ALA A 199 -6.99 -0.89 3.10
C ALA A 199 -8.22 0.04 3.18
N LEU A 200 -9.02 0.11 2.12
CA LEU A 200 -10.25 0.91 2.09
C LEU A 200 -11.38 0.28 2.90
N GLU A 201 -11.47 -1.05 2.97
CA GLU A 201 -12.39 -1.78 3.85
C GLU A 201 -12.00 -1.60 5.32
N LEU A 202 -10.71 -1.71 5.65
CA LEU A 202 -10.21 -1.43 7.00
C LEU A 202 -10.54 -0.01 7.46
N ALA A 203 -10.59 0.95 6.53
CA ALA A 203 -10.97 2.33 6.82
C ALA A 203 -12.47 2.52 7.09
N GLN A 204 -13.33 1.56 6.72
CA GLN A 204 -14.75 1.58 7.04
C GLN A 204 -15.03 1.20 8.50
N GLN A 205 -14.09 0.54 9.18
CA GLN A 205 -14.32 0.08 10.55
C GLN A 205 -14.67 1.26 11.47
N LYS A 206 -15.91 1.24 11.95
CA LYS A 206 -16.43 2.22 12.90
C LYS A 206 -15.56 2.17 14.16
N GLY A 207 -14.86 3.26 14.42
CA GLY A 207 -14.05 3.43 15.63
C GLY A 207 -12.53 3.41 15.40
N ILE A 208 -12.05 3.28 14.15
CA ILE A 208 -10.65 3.55 13.81
C ILE A 208 -10.57 4.95 13.17
N THR A 209 -10.03 5.90 13.92
CA THR A 209 -9.69 7.23 13.43
C THR A 209 -8.50 7.17 12.46
N THR A 210 -8.35 8.17 11.60
CA THR A 210 -7.17 8.30 10.72
C THR A 210 -5.84 8.33 11.49
N ILE A 211 -5.87 8.80 12.74
CA ILE A 211 -4.73 8.78 13.67
C ILE A 211 -4.42 7.34 14.11
N GLU A 212 -5.44 6.55 14.43
CA GLU A 212 -5.29 5.13 14.74
C GLU A 212 -4.76 4.36 13.53
N ALA A 213 -5.28 4.61 12.34
CA ALA A 213 -4.79 3.99 11.11
C ALA A 213 -3.32 4.32 10.83
N ALA A 214 -2.88 5.56 11.06
CA ALA A 214 -1.48 5.94 10.91
C ALA A 214 -0.58 5.21 11.92
N ALA A 215 -0.98 5.14 13.19
CA ALA A 215 -0.23 4.42 14.21
C ALA A 215 -0.18 2.90 13.94
N ILE A 216 -1.27 2.32 13.42
CA ILE A 216 -1.33 0.92 12.99
C ILE A 216 -0.36 0.68 11.83
N ARG A 217 -0.31 1.57 10.83
CA ARG A 217 0.61 1.45 9.70
C ARG A 217 2.08 1.49 10.14
N ASP A 218 2.46 2.43 11.00
CA ASP A 218 3.83 2.49 11.54
C ASP A 218 4.21 1.17 12.24
N CYS A 219 3.27 0.57 12.98
CA CYS A 219 3.50 -0.73 13.60
C CYS A 219 3.63 -1.85 12.58
N ILE A 220 2.78 -1.89 11.54
CA ILE A 220 2.86 -2.91 10.48
C ILE A 220 4.23 -2.88 9.80
N GLU A 221 4.81 -1.70 9.57
CA GLU A 221 6.16 -1.55 9.01
C GLU A 221 7.22 -2.20 9.90
N ASN A 222 7.26 -1.88 11.19
CA ASN A 222 8.19 -2.51 12.14
C ASN A 222 7.99 -4.03 12.23
N ILE A 223 6.75 -4.52 12.22
CA ILE A 223 6.50 -5.96 12.25
C ILE A 223 6.92 -6.64 10.94
N GLY A 224 6.83 -5.94 9.81
CA GLY A 224 7.39 -6.39 8.54
C GLY A 224 8.91 -6.59 8.64
N ASP A 225 9.62 -5.60 9.17
CA ASP A 225 11.08 -5.67 9.36
C ASP A 225 11.47 -6.83 10.29
N SER A 226 10.78 -6.98 11.43
CA SER A 226 10.93 -8.11 12.36
C SER A 226 10.76 -9.48 11.68
N ILE A 227 9.75 -9.64 10.83
CA ILE A 227 9.52 -10.88 10.08
C ILE A 227 10.69 -11.17 9.13
N ASP A 228 11.20 -10.16 8.42
CA ASP A 228 12.31 -10.32 7.49
C ASP A 228 13.61 -10.70 8.20
N GLU A 229 13.84 -10.20 9.41
CA GLU A 229 14.97 -10.54 10.26
C GLU A 229 14.86 -11.95 10.83
N ILE A 230 13.66 -12.37 11.25
CA ILE A 230 13.38 -13.75 11.65
C ILE A 230 13.60 -14.71 10.47
N LYS A 231 13.16 -14.35 9.26
CA LYS A 231 13.41 -15.14 8.05
C LYS A 231 14.90 -15.27 7.74
N GLN A 232 15.65 -14.18 7.81
CA GLN A 232 17.11 -14.21 7.65
C GLN A 232 17.78 -15.12 8.68
N SER A 233 17.29 -15.09 9.93
CA SER A 233 17.74 -15.98 11.00
C SER A 233 17.49 -17.46 10.66
N LEU A 234 16.30 -17.79 10.17
CA LEU A 234 15.94 -19.15 9.77
C LEU A 234 16.78 -19.64 8.57
N GLU A 235 17.02 -18.79 7.59
CA GLU A 235 17.86 -19.12 6.43
C GLU A 235 19.31 -19.40 6.84
N ALA A 236 19.90 -18.53 7.67
CA ALA A 236 21.25 -18.75 8.17
C ALA A 236 21.35 -20.02 9.03
N MET A 237 20.33 -20.30 9.84
CA MET A 237 20.23 -21.56 10.60
C MET A 237 20.15 -22.79 9.69
N GLY A 238 19.34 -22.75 8.64
CA GLY A 238 19.22 -23.85 7.68
C GLY A 238 20.53 -24.16 6.94
N ASN A 239 21.37 -23.14 6.76
CA ASN A 239 22.67 -23.26 6.11
C ASN A 239 23.85 -23.53 7.08
N LEU A 240 23.60 -23.75 8.37
CA LEU A 240 24.66 -23.92 9.38
C LEU A 240 25.57 -25.12 9.12
N GLU A 241 25.06 -26.23 8.58
CA GLU A 241 25.86 -27.44 8.37
C GLU A 241 26.90 -27.24 7.28
N THR A 242 26.54 -26.50 6.22
CA THR A 242 27.36 -26.23 5.04
C THR A 242 28.17 -24.94 5.14
N ALA A 243 27.91 -24.10 6.15
CA ALA A 243 28.59 -22.83 6.36
C ALA A 243 30.08 -23.00 6.71
N ALA A 244 30.93 -22.22 6.01
CA ALA A 244 32.37 -22.17 6.25
C ALA A 244 32.73 -21.60 7.64
N ASP A 245 31.96 -20.62 8.12
CA ASP A 245 32.10 -20.05 9.47
C ASP A 245 30.77 -20.10 10.22
N LYS A 246 30.57 -21.19 10.96
CA LYS A 246 29.35 -21.43 11.76
C LYS A 246 29.20 -20.43 12.90
N LYS A 247 30.31 -19.95 13.46
CA LYS A 247 30.30 -18.99 14.57
C LYS A 247 29.83 -17.62 14.08
N PHE A 248 30.30 -17.21 12.91
CA PHE A 248 29.84 -15.99 12.24
C PHE A 248 28.36 -16.07 11.89
N GLN A 249 27.90 -17.20 11.30
CA GLN A 249 26.47 -17.37 10.99
C GLN A 249 25.59 -17.27 12.24
N MET A 250 26.01 -17.92 13.33
CA MET A 250 25.24 -17.84 14.56
C MET A 250 25.28 -16.46 15.23
N ALA A 251 26.34 -15.67 15.03
CA ALA A 251 26.37 -14.28 15.45
C ALA A 251 25.37 -13.42 14.66
N ASN A 252 25.21 -13.66 13.36
CA ASN A 252 24.20 -12.99 12.54
C ASN A 252 22.79 -13.36 13.00
N VAL A 253 22.53 -14.65 13.23
CA VAL A 253 21.24 -15.14 13.77
C VAL A 253 20.87 -14.41 15.06
N LYS A 254 21.81 -14.29 16.01
CA LYS A 254 21.56 -13.55 17.26
C LYS A 254 21.28 -12.07 17.04
N THR A 255 21.97 -11.46 16.07
CA THR A 255 21.83 -10.05 15.74
C THR A 255 20.44 -9.78 15.19
N TRP A 256 20.00 -10.52 14.17
CA TRP A 256 18.68 -10.38 13.57
C TRP A 256 17.55 -10.69 14.55
N MET A 257 17.68 -11.75 15.35
CA MET A 257 16.70 -12.03 16.41
C MET A 257 16.60 -10.92 17.46
N SER A 258 17.69 -10.18 17.72
CA SER A 258 17.65 -9.03 18.64
C SER A 258 17.07 -7.78 17.98
N ALA A 259 17.30 -7.59 16.69
CA ALA A 259 16.68 -6.54 15.89
C ALA A 259 15.16 -6.74 15.81
N ALA A 260 14.71 -7.97 15.58
CA ALA A 260 13.29 -8.32 15.51
C ALA A 260 12.53 -7.95 16.79
N ILE A 261 13.15 -8.18 17.96
CA ILE A 261 12.59 -7.76 19.26
C ILE A 261 12.53 -6.23 19.36
N THR A 262 13.55 -5.54 18.86
CA THR A 262 13.60 -4.07 18.87
C THR A 262 12.46 -3.49 18.03
N ASP A 263 12.16 -4.08 16.89
CA ASP A 263 11.07 -3.63 16.02
C ASP A 263 9.69 -3.95 16.59
N GLU A 264 9.52 -5.12 17.20
CA GLU A 264 8.32 -5.47 17.97
C GLU A 264 8.08 -4.46 19.11
N ASP A 265 9.11 -4.14 19.90
CA ASP A 265 9.03 -3.14 20.96
C ASP A 265 8.71 -1.75 20.39
N THR A 266 9.38 -1.36 19.30
CA THR A 266 9.16 -0.07 18.60
C THR A 266 7.73 0.07 18.10
N CYS A 267 7.13 -1.01 17.56
CA CYS A 267 5.70 -1.01 17.24
C CYS A 267 4.88 -0.65 18.47
N THR A 268 5.10 -1.30 19.63
CA THR A 268 4.28 -1.04 20.82
C THR A 268 4.51 0.33 21.44
N ASP A 269 5.74 0.86 21.39
CA ASP A 269 6.10 2.21 21.82
C ASP A 269 5.44 3.28 20.95
N GLY A 270 5.20 2.97 19.67
CA GLY A 270 4.38 3.78 18.76
C GLY A 270 2.96 4.04 19.24
N PHE A 271 2.47 3.31 20.26
CA PHE A 271 1.16 3.50 20.90
C PHE A 271 1.21 4.09 22.32
N ALA A 272 2.39 4.50 22.81
CA ALA A 272 2.56 5.14 24.11
C ALA A 272 1.73 6.44 24.24
N ASP A 273 1.61 6.94 25.47
CA ASP A 273 0.73 8.08 25.79
C ASP A 273 1.15 9.36 25.05
N GLY A 274 0.30 9.81 24.13
CA GLY A 274 0.55 10.98 23.28
C GLY A 274 -0.18 10.95 21.93
N ARG A 275 -0.38 9.76 21.34
CA ARG A 275 -1.23 9.59 20.14
C ARG A 275 -2.70 9.40 20.54
N LYS A 276 -3.64 10.05 19.83
CA LYS A 276 -5.10 9.92 20.01
C LYS A 276 -5.62 8.55 19.52
N VAL A 277 -5.10 7.47 20.09
CA VAL A 277 -5.49 6.09 19.81
C VAL A 277 -6.35 5.59 20.97
N SER A 278 -7.48 4.96 20.66
CA SER A 278 -8.38 4.40 21.68
C SER A 278 -7.69 3.30 22.48
N ALA A 279 -8.05 3.20 23.76
CA ALA A 279 -7.50 2.18 24.66
C ALA A 279 -7.76 0.75 24.15
N ASN A 280 -8.89 0.52 23.46
CA ASN A 280 -9.22 -0.78 22.88
C ASN A 280 -8.22 -1.19 21.80
N VAL A 281 -7.91 -0.29 20.86
CA VAL A 281 -6.92 -0.53 19.79
C VAL A 281 -5.52 -0.74 20.40
N LYS A 282 -5.10 0.15 21.31
CA LYS A 282 -3.81 0.02 22.01
C LYS A 282 -3.67 -1.34 22.71
N ASN A 283 -4.69 -1.76 23.45
CA ASN A 283 -4.63 -3.01 24.23
C ASN A 283 -4.59 -4.25 23.35
N LYS A 284 -5.36 -4.28 22.25
CA LYS A 284 -5.34 -5.39 21.29
C LYS A 284 -3.97 -5.54 20.64
N ILE A 285 -3.43 -4.45 20.10
CA ILE A 285 -2.11 -4.45 19.43
C ILE A 285 -1.02 -4.85 20.41
N ARG A 286 -0.96 -4.19 21.57
CA ARG A 286 0.05 -4.48 22.60
C ARG A 286 0.00 -5.96 23.02
N LYS A 287 -1.18 -6.55 23.18
CA LYS A 287 -1.31 -7.98 23.53
C LYS A 287 -0.73 -8.89 22.44
N SER A 288 -1.05 -8.63 21.17
CA SER A 288 -0.55 -9.44 20.06
C SER A 288 0.96 -9.36 19.93
N ILE A 289 1.52 -8.14 19.97
CA ILE A 289 2.96 -7.94 19.79
C ILE A 289 3.77 -8.45 20.99
N LEU A 290 3.26 -8.31 22.21
CA LEU A 290 3.91 -8.91 23.39
C LEU A 290 3.98 -10.45 23.31
N ASN A 291 2.98 -11.10 22.70
CA ASN A 291 3.03 -12.54 22.48
C ASN A 291 4.11 -12.91 21.46
N LEU A 292 4.22 -12.14 20.38
CA LEU A 292 5.27 -12.32 19.36
C LEU A 292 6.67 -12.13 19.98
N ALA A 293 6.90 -11.02 20.69
CA ALA A 293 8.17 -10.75 21.36
C ALA A 293 8.57 -11.80 22.39
N LYS A 294 7.59 -12.41 23.05
CA LYS A 294 7.86 -13.54 23.94
C LYS A 294 8.36 -14.77 23.18
N LEU A 295 7.81 -15.05 21.99
CA LEU A 295 8.28 -16.15 21.14
C LEU A 295 9.69 -15.86 20.61
N THR A 296 9.91 -14.65 20.08
CA THR A 296 11.20 -14.19 19.54
C THR A 296 12.28 -14.23 20.64
N SER A 297 11.98 -13.73 21.84
CA SER A 297 12.89 -13.79 23.00
C SER A 297 13.18 -15.22 23.46
N ASN A 298 12.17 -16.10 23.52
CA ASN A 298 12.39 -17.51 23.86
C ASN A 298 13.31 -18.19 22.85
N ALA A 299 13.11 -17.95 21.56
CA ALA A 299 13.96 -18.47 20.50
C ALA A 299 15.40 -17.93 20.62
N LEU A 300 15.58 -16.62 20.83
CA LEU A 300 16.88 -16.02 21.05
C LEU A 300 17.60 -16.60 22.28
N SER A 301 16.86 -16.87 23.36
CA SER A 301 17.39 -17.52 24.56
C SER A 301 17.92 -18.92 24.24
N LEU A 302 17.16 -19.73 23.50
CA LEU A 302 17.60 -21.05 23.04
C LEU A 302 18.84 -20.96 22.15
N ILE A 303 18.85 -20.04 21.18
CA ILE A 303 19.99 -19.81 20.29
C ILE A 303 21.25 -19.42 21.07
N ASN A 304 21.11 -18.63 22.14
CA ASN A 304 22.22 -18.28 23.02
C ASN A 304 22.83 -19.48 23.76
N HIS A 305 22.06 -20.55 23.95
CA HIS A 305 22.56 -21.81 24.54
C HIS A 305 23.23 -22.75 23.54
N LEU A 306 23.06 -22.53 22.23
CA LEU A 306 23.64 -23.37 21.16
C LEU A 306 25.08 -22.97 20.77
N THR A 307 25.60 -21.87 21.33
CA THR A 307 26.94 -21.32 21.08
C THR A 307 27.77 -21.25 22.34
#